data_AF-A0A1V2YGN5-F1
#
_entry.id   AF-A0A1V2YGN5-F1
#
_cell.length_a   1.000
_cell.length_b   1.000
_cell.length_c   1.000
_cell.angle_alpha   90.00
_cell.angle_beta   90.00
_cell.angle_gamma   90.00
#
_symmetry.space_group_name_H-M   'P 1'
#
loop_
_entity.id
_entity.type
_entity.pdbx_description
1 polymer ?
#
loop_
_entity_poly.entity_id
_entity_poly.type
_entity_poly.pdbx_seq_one_letter_code
_entity_poly.pdbx_strand_id
1 'polypeptide(L)'
;MKKIFLLTICISLLSLTGCSKSARDVGNTQEMINGQVVEIEGPQDQYGYFPHMRLTFNDDQIQEVYFDYISDTAEKKSQDEEYNSTMQEKTGTSTELAMIDLRQQLLNKQDVEEIRIIAGATQTSKEFIEMAAKAIKSYEDGKTSANNYGAGNEALDAVNRGRGLQTTSTQSDEQSTYFNGGDGNSSSASSTSSES
;
A
#
# COMPACT_ATOMS: atom_id res chain seq x y z
N MET A 1 67.67 37.57 -34.43
CA MET A 1 67.62 36.41 -33.50
C MET A 1 66.16 36.23 -33.11
N LYS A 2 65.39 35.41 -33.84
CA LYS A 2 65.05 34.00 -33.57
C LYS A 2 64.29 33.79 -32.25
N LYS A 3 62.95 33.75 -32.40
CA LYS A 3 61.88 33.00 -31.70
C LYS A 3 62.17 32.45 -30.30
N ILE A 4 61.23 32.68 -29.37
CA ILE A 4 60.60 31.61 -28.58
C ILE A 4 59.13 31.98 -28.32
N PHE A 5 58.29 31.00 -28.64
CA PHE A 5 56.85 30.92 -28.52
C PHE A 5 56.57 30.23 -27.17
N LEU A 6 55.70 30.77 -26.32
CA LEU A 6 55.19 30.03 -25.18
C LEU A 6 53.68 30.27 -25.02
N LEU A 7 52.97 29.34 -25.64
CA LEU A 7 51.56 29.00 -25.53
C LEU A 7 51.15 28.89 -24.06
N THR A 8 50.23 29.74 -23.59
CA THR A 8 49.50 29.52 -22.33
C THR A 8 48.02 29.43 -22.64
N ILE A 9 47.57 28.20 -22.80
CA ILE A 9 46.18 27.75 -22.71
C ILE A 9 45.69 28.09 -21.29
N CYS A 10 44.81 29.07 -21.18
CA CYS A 10 43.89 29.21 -20.06
C CYS A 10 42.50 28.85 -20.56
N ILE A 11 42.29 27.54 -20.78
CA ILE A 11 40.97 26.92 -20.68
C ILE A 11 40.58 27.08 -19.21
N SER A 12 39.98 28.22 -18.88
CA SER A 12 39.27 28.38 -17.62
C SER A 12 37.85 27.88 -17.83
N LEU A 13 37.55 26.89 -17.01
CA LEU A 13 36.50 25.91 -17.16
C LEU A 13 35.11 26.54 -17.23
N LEU A 14 34.31 25.89 -18.08
CA LEU A 14 32.85 25.78 -18.06
C LEU A 14 32.23 26.16 -16.71
N SER A 15 31.46 27.24 -16.74
CA SER A 15 30.32 27.46 -15.87
C SER A 15 29.27 26.36 -16.11
N LEU A 16 29.47 25.20 -15.49
CA LEU A 16 28.34 24.33 -15.14
C LEU A 16 27.92 24.72 -13.72
N THR A 17 26.97 25.65 -13.65
CA THR A 17 26.08 25.77 -12.49
C THR A 17 25.26 24.49 -12.46
N GLY A 18 25.85 23.42 -11.93
CA GLY A 18 25.12 22.22 -11.58
C GLY A 18 24.19 22.60 -10.44
N CYS A 19 22.92 22.83 -10.75
CA CYS A 19 21.87 22.61 -9.77
C CYS A 19 22.01 21.14 -9.34
N SER A 20 22.65 20.92 -8.20
CA SER A 20 22.50 19.69 -7.45
C SER A 20 21.06 19.63 -6.95
N LYS A 21 20.13 19.25 -7.86
CA LYS A 21 18.94 18.49 -7.48
C LYS A 21 19.48 17.22 -6.82
N SER A 22 19.75 17.37 -5.54
CA SER A 22 20.41 16.39 -4.71
C SER A 22 19.52 15.15 -4.68
N ALA A 23 20.06 13.97 -4.40
CA ALA A 23 19.33 12.70 -4.31
C ALA A 23 18.03 12.74 -3.45
N ARG A 24 17.81 13.80 -2.67
CA ARG A 24 16.53 14.15 -2.02
C ARG A 24 15.37 14.38 -3.00
N ASP A 25 15.61 15.00 -4.15
CA ASP A 25 14.59 15.23 -5.19
C ASP A 25 14.19 13.92 -5.89
N VAL A 26 15.13 12.97 -6.00
CA VAL A 26 14.87 11.62 -6.56
C VAL A 26 14.13 10.74 -5.54
N GLY A 27 14.44 10.86 -4.25
CA GLY A 27 13.68 10.22 -3.17
C GLY A 27 12.21 10.62 -3.19
N ASN A 28 11.94 11.93 -3.20
CA ASN A 28 10.58 12.46 -3.27
C ASN A 28 9.87 12.08 -4.58
N THR A 29 10.58 12.03 -5.72
CA THR A 29 9.98 11.60 -7.00
C THR A 29 9.62 10.12 -6.99
N GLN A 30 10.43 9.26 -6.38
CA GLN A 30 10.14 7.83 -6.28
C GLN A 30 9.01 7.54 -5.28
N GLU A 31 8.94 8.31 -4.18
CA GLU A 31 7.82 8.32 -3.24
C GLU A 31 6.51 8.78 -3.92
N MET A 32 6.58 9.77 -4.82
CA MET A 32 5.44 10.19 -5.66
C MET A 32 5.04 9.15 -6.72
N ILE A 33 5.98 8.34 -7.24
CA ILE A 33 5.68 7.31 -8.23
C ILE A 33 5.04 6.06 -7.59
N ASN A 34 5.40 5.75 -6.33
CA ASN A 34 4.93 4.55 -5.65
C ASN A 34 3.76 4.81 -4.69
N GLY A 35 3.58 6.05 -4.23
CA GLY A 35 2.56 6.48 -3.29
C GLY A 35 3.04 6.55 -1.85
N GLN A 36 2.30 7.32 -1.06
CA GLN A 36 2.57 7.56 0.35
C GLN A 36 1.64 6.71 1.21
N VAL A 37 2.18 6.02 2.20
CA VAL A 37 1.42 5.11 3.05
C VAL A 37 1.32 5.66 4.47
N VAL A 38 0.13 5.52 5.05
CA VAL A 38 -0.09 5.66 6.49
C VAL A 38 -0.64 4.36 7.02
N GLU A 39 -0.04 3.84 8.09
CA GLU A 39 -0.44 2.61 8.75
C GLU A 39 -0.66 2.88 10.24
N ILE A 40 -1.80 2.44 10.78
CA ILE A 40 -2.21 2.67 12.16
C ILE A 40 -2.78 1.38 12.75
N GLU A 41 -2.38 1.09 13.98
CA GLU A 41 -2.94 0.03 14.81
C GLU A 41 -3.70 0.62 15.99
N GLY A 42 -4.84 0.01 16.33
CA GLY A 42 -5.56 0.30 17.56
C GLY A 42 -5.19 -0.64 18.70
N PRO A 43 -5.76 -0.43 19.89
CA PRO A 43 -5.57 -1.33 21.02
C PRO A 43 -6.20 -2.70 20.72
N GLN A 44 -5.56 -3.76 21.25
CA GLN A 44 -6.09 -5.12 21.20
C GLN A 44 -7.39 -5.23 22.03
N ASP A 45 -8.37 -5.94 21.48
CA ASP A 45 -9.63 -6.26 22.15
C ASP A 45 -9.46 -7.47 23.10
N GLN A 46 -10.52 -7.77 23.84
CA GLN A 46 -10.52 -8.88 24.81
C GLN A 46 -10.40 -10.28 24.17
N TYR A 47 -10.57 -10.37 22.85
CA TYR A 47 -10.49 -11.61 22.08
C TYR A 47 -9.14 -11.77 21.38
N GLY A 48 -8.20 -10.85 21.65
CA GLY A 48 -6.86 -10.93 21.11
C GLY A 48 -6.69 -10.27 19.75
N TYR A 49 -7.71 -9.57 19.25
CA TYR A 49 -7.66 -8.90 17.95
C TYR A 49 -7.42 -7.40 18.10
N PHE A 50 -6.51 -6.83 17.32
CA PHE A 50 -6.34 -5.37 17.23
C PHE A 50 -6.77 -4.90 15.83
N PRO A 51 -7.40 -3.73 15.70
CA PRO A 51 -7.72 -3.18 14.39
C PRO A 51 -6.43 -2.65 13.73
N HIS A 52 -6.28 -2.94 12.43
CA HIS A 52 -5.15 -2.53 11.62
C HIS A 52 -5.68 -1.83 10.37
N MET A 53 -5.23 -0.60 10.14
CA MET A 53 -5.60 0.20 8.97
C MET A 53 -4.37 0.61 8.20
N ARG A 54 -4.44 0.51 6.87
CA ARG A 54 -3.44 1.09 5.98
C ARG A 54 -4.14 1.88 4.87
N LEU A 55 -3.75 3.14 4.70
CA LEU A 55 -4.17 4.00 3.60
C LEU A 55 -2.98 4.25 2.68
N THR A 56 -3.18 4.07 1.37
CA THR A 56 -2.20 4.48 0.35
C THR A 56 -2.74 5.72 -0.35
N PHE A 57 -1.93 6.77 -0.42
CA PHE A 57 -2.22 8.05 -1.04
C PHE A 57 -1.38 8.25 -2.31
N ASN A 58 -1.97 8.80 -3.36
CA ASN A 58 -1.28 9.36 -4.51
C ASN A 58 -1.96 10.69 -4.88
N ASP A 59 -1.16 11.72 -5.18
CA ASP A 59 -1.66 13.05 -5.55
C ASP A 59 -2.74 13.58 -4.59
N ASP A 60 -2.50 13.47 -3.28
CA ASP A 60 -3.42 13.84 -2.19
C ASP A 60 -4.76 13.07 -2.16
N GLN A 61 -4.91 11.99 -2.92
CA GLN A 61 -6.09 11.12 -2.95
C GLN A 61 -5.80 9.75 -2.35
N ILE A 62 -6.77 9.18 -1.62
CA ILE A 62 -6.74 7.81 -1.13
C ILE A 62 -6.99 6.86 -2.29
N GLN A 63 -5.98 6.06 -2.64
CA GLN A 63 -6.03 5.09 -3.74
C GLN A 63 -6.31 3.68 -3.27
N GLU A 64 -5.88 3.35 -2.04
CA GLU A 64 -6.11 2.05 -1.44
C GLU A 64 -6.49 2.21 0.02
N VAL A 65 -7.45 1.39 0.45
CA VAL A 65 -7.86 1.28 1.85
C VAL A 65 -7.78 -0.19 2.23
N TYR A 66 -6.97 -0.48 3.25
CA TYR A 66 -6.97 -1.75 3.96
C TYR A 66 -7.47 -1.51 5.38
N PHE A 67 -8.33 -2.42 5.84
CA PHE A 67 -8.77 -2.46 7.22
C PHE A 67 -9.15 -3.88 7.57
N ASP A 68 -8.63 -4.37 8.71
CA ASP A 68 -9.02 -5.64 9.29
C ASP A 68 -8.78 -5.62 10.81
N TYR A 69 -9.23 -6.67 11.49
CA TYR A 69 -8.78 -6.98 12.83
C TYR A 69 -7.82 -8.16 12.77
N ILE A 70 -6.63 -7.98 13.33
CA ILE A 70 -5.52 -8.92 13.24
C ILE A 70 -5.26 -9.52 14.62
N SER A 71 -5.08 -10.84 14.69
CA SER A 71 -4.66 -11.54 15.90
C SER A 71 -3.14 -11.47 16.10
N ASP A 72 -2.66 -11.94 17.24
CA ASP A 72 -1.23 -12.12 17.50
C ASP A 72 -0.56 -13.16 16.56
N THR A 73 -1.34 -14.10 16.03
CA THR A 73 -0.93 -15.09 15.02
C THR A 73 -1.08 -14.60 13.58
N ALA A 74 -1.39 -13.31 13.38
CA ALA A 74 -1.64 -12.68 12.07
C ALA A 74 -2.88 -13.22 11.32
N GLU A 75 -3.82 -13.85 12.04
CA GLU A 75 -5.12 -14.23 11.49
C GLU A 75 -6.02 -13.00 11.37
N LYS A 76 -6.88 -13.02 10.36
CA LYS A 76 -7.78 -11.91 10.06
C LYS A 76 -9.20 -12.25 10.48
N LYS A 77 -9.85 -11.34 11.20
CA LYS A 77 -11.25 -11.52 11.61
C LYS A 77 -12.21 -11.50 10.42
N SER A 78 -11.84 -10.86 9.32
CA SER A 78 -12.58 -10.97 8.05
C SER A 78 -12.57 -12.39 7.46
N GLN A 79 -11.58 -13.23 7.82
CA GLN A 79 -11.42 -14.59 7.30
C GLN A 79 -11.95 -15.67 8.26
N ASP A 80 -12.48 -15.28 9.43
CA ASP A 80 -13.14 -16.21 10.36
C ASP A 80 -14.54 -16.56 9.85
N GLU A 81 -14.67 -17.66 9.12
CA GLU A 81 -15.93 -18.09 8.48
C GLU A 81 -17.06 -18.33 9.48
N GLU A 82 -16.76 -18.92 10.64
CA GLU A 82 -17.76 -19.25 11.66
C GLU A 82 -18.33 -17.99 12.31
N TYR A 83 -17.45 -17.05 12.66
CA TYR A 83 -17.84 -15.76 13.23
C TYR A 83 -18.65 -14.94 12.22
N ASN A 84 -18.18 -14.86 10.97
CA ASN A 84 -18.87 -14.09 9.92
C ASN A 84 -20.25 -14.68 9.60
N SER A 85 -20.38 -16.00 9.50
CA SER A 85 -21.67 -16.68 9.29
C SER A 85 -22.64 -16.41 10.43
N THR A 86 -22.16 -16.55 11.68
CA THR A 86 -22.98 -16.31 12.88
C THR A 86 -23.46 -14.85 12.96
N MET A 87 -22.60 -13.90 12.61
CA MET A 87 -22.95 -12.48 12.59
C MET A 87 -23.96 -12.16 11.48
N GLN A 88 -23.76 -12.72 10.29
CA GLN A 88 -24.65 -12.57 9.13
C GLN A 88 -26.08 -13.02 9.47
N GLU A 89 -26.23 -14.19 10.07
CA GLU A 89 -27.54 -14.73 10.46
C GLU A 89 -28.27 -13.84 11.47
N LYS A 90 -27.53 -13.25 12.43
CA LYS A 90 -28.12 -12.45 13.52
C LYS A 90 -28.42 -11.01 13.12
N THR A 91 -27.63 -10.43 12.22
CA THR A 91 -27.62 -8.99 12.00
C THR A 91 -27.90 -8.58 10.56
N GLY A 92 -27.87 -9.52 9.60
CA GLY A 92 -28.00 -9.25 8.18
C GLY A 92 -26.72 -8.77 7.49
N THR A 93 -25.60 -8.69 8.22
CA THR A 93 -24.25 -8.41 7.69
C THR A 93 -23.21 -9.25 8.42
N SER A 94 -22.04 -9.44 7.80
CA SER A 94 -20.86 -9.98 8.46
C SER A 94 -19.82 -8.89 8.71
N THR A 95 -18.75 -9.24 9.43
CA THR A 95 -17.61 -8.36 9.67
C THR A 95 -16.83 -8.13 8.38
N GLU A 96 -16.63 -9.18 7.58
CA GLU A 96 -16.04 -9.10 6.25
C GLU A 96 -16.83 -8.15 5.32
N LEU A 97 -18.14 -8.37 5.18
CA LEU A 97 -18.98 -7.56 4.28
C LEU A 97 -19.04 -6.10 4.73
N ALA A 98 -19.14 -5.85 6.03
CA ALA A 98 -19.12 -4.50 6.57
C ALA A 98 -17.79 -3.79 6.28
N MET A 99 -16.66 -4.48 6.45
CA MET A 99 -15.35 -3.90 6.15
C MET A 99 -15.14 -3.68 4.66
N ILE A 100 -15.65 -4.55 3.77
CA ILE A 100 -15.63 -4.31 2.31
C ILE A 100 -16.38 -3.02 1.98
N ASP A 101 -17.60 -2.86 2.48
CA ASP A 101 -18.43 -1.68 2.18
C ASP A 101 -17.82 -0.39 2.75
N LEU A 102 -17.33 -0.39 3.99
CA LEU A 102 -16.66 0.78 4.60
C LEU A 102 -15.44 1.24 3.79
N ARG A 103 -14.61 0.30 3.32
CA ARG A 103 -13.45 0.60 2.48
C ARG A 103 -13.86 1.23 1.15
N GLN A 104 -14.91 0.68 0.51
CA GLN A 104 -15.46 1.24 -0.72
C GLN A 104 -16.07 2.63 -0.50
N GLN A 105 -16.76 2.85 0.62
CA GLN A 105 -17.26 4.17 0.99
C GLN A 105 -16.12 5.17 1.11
N LEU A 106 -15.06 4.86 1.86
CA LEU A 106 -13.91 5.77 1.99
C LEU A 106 -13.22 6.05 0.64
N LEU A 107 -12.98 5.01 -0.16
CA LEU A 107 -12.38 5.17 -1.51
C LEU A 107 -13.23 6.07 -2.41
N ASN A 108 -14.55 5.93 -2.39
CA ASN A 108 -15.44 6.72 -3.24
C ASN A 108 -15.65 8.14 -2.72
N LYS A 109 -15.69 8.30 -1.40
CA LYS A 109 -16.02 9.58 -0.76
C LYS A 109 -14.82 10.47 -0.52
N GLN A 110 -13.65 9.88 -0.28
CA GLN A 110 -12.43 10.59 0.09
C GLN A 110 -12.58 11.44 1.38
N ASP A 111 -13.68 11.27 2.10
CA ASP A 111 -14.05 12.01 3.31
C ASP A 111 -14.70 11.04 4.30
N VAL A 112 -14.16 11.02 5.52
CA VAL A 112 -14.63 10.17 6.63
C VAL A 112 -15.96 10.62 7.19
N GLU A 113 -16.30 11.91 7.08
CA GLU A 113 -17.59 12.44 7.57
C GLU A 113 -18.77 12.00 6.68
N GLU A 114 -18.50 11.63 5.43
CA GLU A 114 -19.50 11.11 4.49
C GLU A 114 -19.74 9.60 4.61
N ILE A 115 -18.97 8.90 5.45
CA ILE A 115 -19.10 7.45 5.64
C ILE A 115 -20.30 7.13 6.50
N ARG A 116 -21.13 6.20 6.02
CA ARG A 116 -22.33 5.75 6.70
C ARG A 116 -22.05 4.52 7.54
N ILE A 117 -22.60 4.54 8.75
CA ILE A 117 -22.63 3.37 9.64
C ILE A 117 -23.45 2.25 9.00
N ILE A 118 -22.90 1.04 9.03
CA ILE A 118 -23.55 -0.17 8.53
C ILE A 118 -24.39 -0.78 9.65
N ALA A 119 -25.68 -0.96 9.40
CA ALA A 119 -26.59 -1.60 10.34
C ALA A 119 -26.13 -3.04 10.61
N GLY A 120 -26.10 -3.44 11.88
CA GLY A 120 -25.57 -4.74 12.30
C GLY A 120 -24.05 -4.75 12.57
N ALA A 121 -23.30 -3.77 12.05
CA ALA A 121 -21.84 -3.64 12.24
C ALA A 121 -21.43 -2.28 12.83
N THR A 122 -22.28 -1.67 13.66
CA THR A 122 -22.07 -0.32 14.22
C THR A 122 -20.72 -0.10 14.87
N GLN A 123 -20.20 -1.10 15.61
CA GLN A 123 -18.89 -0.99 16.27
C GLN A 123 -17.77 -0.90 15.23
N THR A 124 -17.75 -1.84 14.27
CA THR A 124 -16.79 -1.86 13.16
C THR A 124 -16.82 -0.56 12.36
N SER A 125 -18.01 -0.02 12.07
CA SER A 125 -18.12 1.25 11.35
C SER A 125 -17.54 2.43 12.11
N LYS A 126 -17.80 2.55 13.42
CA LYS A 126 -17.27 3.66 14.24
C LYS A 126 -15.74 3.59 14.34
N GLU A 127 -15.21 2.40 14.57
CA GLU A 127 -13.78 2.19 14.70
C GLU A 127 -13.04 2.44 13.38
N PHE A 128 -13.61 1.99 12.26
CA PHE A 128 -13.11 2.32 10.92
C PHE A 128 -13.05 3.84 10.70
N ILE A 129 -14.14 4.57 10.98
CA ILE A 129 -14.19 6.04 10.80
C ILE A 129 -13.15 6.73 11.68
N GLU A 130 -13.03 6.33 12.94
CA GLU A 130 -12.05 6.91 13.86
C GLU A 130 -10.61 6.67 13.39
N MET A 131 -10.29 5.45 12.94
CA MET A 131 -8.96 5.12 12.44
C MET A 131 -8.65 5.82 11.11
N ALA A 132 -9.62 5.90 10.21
CA ALA A 132 -9.45 6.62 8.94
C ALA A 132 -9.19 8.11 9.19
N ALA A 133 -9.91 8.73 10.12
CA ALA A 133 -9.68 10.12 10.51
C ALA A 133 -8.25 10.33 11.05
N LYS A 134 -7.78 9.42 11.92
CA LYS A 134 -6.39 9.45 12.43
C LYS A 134 -5.35 9.24 11.33
N ALA A 135 -5.61 8.37 10.37
CA ALA A 135 -4.71 8.08 9.26
C ALA A 135 -4.61 9.28 8.30
N ILE A 136 -5.74 9.89 7.95
CA ILE A 136 -5.79 11.12 7.14
C ILE A 136 -5.08 12.27 7.87
N LYS A 137 -5.34 12.46 9.18
CA LYS A 137 -4.60 13.48 9.96
C LYS A 137 -3.09 13.22 9.95
N SER A 138 -2.67 11.96 10.06
CA SER A 138 -1.24 11.60 10.02
C SER A 138 -0.64 11.88 8.65
N TYR A 139 -1.38 11.64 7.57
CA TYR A 139 -1.00 12.02 6.21
C TYR A 139 -0.79 13.53 6.08
N GLU A 140 -1.77 14.33 6.52
CA GLU A 140 -1.69 15.80 6.52
C GLU A 140 -0.52 16.34 7.35
N ASP A 141 -0.17 15.65 8.43
CA ASP A 141 0.97 15.97 9.28
C ASP A 141 2.32 15.53 8.65
N GLY A 142 2.31 14.92 7.47
CA GLY A 142 3.49 14.39 6.76
C GLY A 142 4.08 13.13 7.39
N LYS A 143 3.33 12.42 8.23
CA LYS A 143 3.75 11.18 8.90
C LYS A 143 3.46 9.98 8.01
N THR A 144 4.15 9.91 6.88
CA THR A 144 3.97 8.88 5.85
C THR A 144 5.23 8.04 5.68
N SER A 145 5.07 6.85 5.11
CA SER A 145 6.15 6.02 4.58
C SER A 145 6.03 5.88 3.06
N ALA A 146 7.12 5.48 2.40
CA ALA A 146 7.05 5.12 0.97
C ALA A 146 6.25 3.81 0.80
N ASN A 147 5.38 3.74 -0.21
CA ASN A 147 4.75 2.49 -0.59
C ASN A 147 5.81 1.56 -1.21
N ASN A 148 6.10 0.45 -0.54
CA ASN A 148 6.99 -0.59 -1.04
C ASN A 148 6.21 -1.83 -1.52
N TYR A 149 4.88 -1.76 -1.56
CA TYR A 149 4.03 -2.87 -1.97
C TYR A 149 4.12 -3.07 -3.49
N GLY A 150 4.41 -4.29 -3.93
CA GLY A 150 4.65 -4.61 -5.34
C GLY A 150 6.06 -4.30 -5.86
N ALA A 151 6.89 -3.56 -5.11
CA ALA A 151 8.26 -3.21 -5.49
C ALA A 151 9.30 -4.29 -5.12
N GLY A 152 8.89 -5.56 -5.13
CA GLY A 152 9.74 -6.70 -4.78
C GLY A 152 11.15 -6.55 -5.35
N ASN A 153 12.16 -6.79 -4.51
CA ASN A 153 13.62 -6.75 -4.75
C ASN A 153 14.23 -5.56 -5.53
N GLU A 154 13.55 -4.80 -6.37
CA GLU A 154 14.13 -3.75 -7.22
C GLU A 154 14.60 -2.53 -6.44
N ALA A 155 13.86 -2.11 -5.40
CA ALA A 155 14.29 -1.01 -4.53
C ALA A 155 15.53 -1.41 -3.71
N LEU A 156 15.54 -2.65 -3.19
CA LEU A 156 16.69 -3.23 -2.49
C LEU A 156 17.88 -3.42 -3.43
N ASP A 157 17.64 -3.90 -4.65
CA ASP A 157 18.63 -4.12 -5.70
C ASP A 157 19.20 -2.78 -6.21
N ALA A 158 18.37 -1.73 -6.32
CA ALA A 158 18.83 -0.40 -6.68
C ALA A 158 19.73 0.21 -5.60
N VAL A 159 19.37 0.03 -4.32
CA VAL A 159 20.20 0.43 -3.18
C VAL A 159 21.50 -0.38 -3.14
N ASN A 160 21.46 -1.69 -3.36
CA ASN A 160 22.64 -2.56 -3.39
C ASN A 160 23.58 -2.25 -4.56
N ARG A 161 23.04 -1.98 -5.75
CA ARG A 161 23.79 -1.47 -6.91
C ARG A 161 24.43 -0.12 -6.61
N GLY A 162 23.70 0.79 -5.95
CA GLY A 162 24.22 2.09 -5.52
C GLY A 162 25.33 2.00 -4.45
N ARG A 163 25.33 0.93 -3.64
CA ARG A 163 26.35 0.64 -2.63
C ARG A 163 27.53 -0.19 -3.14
N GLY A 164 27.53 -0.59 -4.41
CA GLY A 164 28.61 -1.35 -5.04
C GLY A 164 28.68 -2.82 -4.63
N LEU A 165 27.61 -3.39 -4.09
CA LEU A 165 27.53 -4.81 -3.73
C LEU A 165 26.85 -5.56 -4.88
N GLN A 166 27.57 -6.45 -5.58
CA GLN A 166 26.96 -7.37 -6.55
C GLN A 166 26.10 -8.40 -5.80
N THR A 167 24.82 -8.51 -6.17
CA THR A 167 23.93 -9.56 -5.67
C THR A 167 24.08 -10.82 -6.53
N THR A 168 24.68 -11.86 -5.96
CA THR A 168 24.57 -13.23 -6.48
C THR A 168 23.16 -13.75 -6.25
N SER A 169 22.50 -14.09 -7.34
CA SER A 169 21.22 -14.80 -7.41
C SER A 169 21.20 -16.06 -6.54
N THR A 170 20.18 -16.23 -5.72
CA THR A 170 19.72 -17.55 -5.27
C THR A 170 18.20 -17.52 -5.16
N GLN A 171 17.57 -18.37 -5.99
CA GLN A 171 16.19 -18.80 -5.86
C GLN A 171 15.92 -19.36 -4.47
N SER A 172 14.80 -18.96 -3.87
CA SER A 172 13.98 -19.87 -3.06
C SER A 172 12.56 -19.35 -3.07
N ASP A 173 11.69 -20.17 -3.65
CA ASP A 173 10.24 -20.09 -3.62
C ASP A 173 9.74 -19.86 -2.18
N GLU A 174 8.87 -18.86 -1.97
CA GLU A 174 7.68 -19.00 -1.14
C GLU A 174 6.63 -17.95 -1.51
N GLN A 175 5.41 -18.43 -1.50
CA GLN A 175 4.18 -17.94 -2.08
C GLN A 175 3.54 -16.85 -1.20
N SER A 176 3.25 -15.68 -1.75
CA SER A 176 2.19 -14.80 -1.20
C SER A 176 1.51 -14.00 -2.32
N THR A 177 0.65 -14.69 -3.06
CA THR A 177 -0.40 -14.02 -3.83
C THR A 177 -1.51 -13.66 -2.85
N TYR A 178 -1.61 -12.38 -2.47
CA TYR A 178 -2.88 -11.85 -1.97
C TYR A 178 -3.89 -11.86 -3.13
N PHE A 179 -4.64 -12.95 -3.17
CA PHE A 179 -5.81 -13.17 -4.01
C PHE A 179 -6.90 -12.19 -3.57
N ASN A 180 -7.20 -11.20 -4.42
CA ASN A 180 -8.40 -10.40 -4.28
C ASN A 180 -9.51 -11.17 -5.02
N GLY A 181 -10.32 -11.89 -4.24
CA GLY A 181 -11.43 -12.70 -4.74
C GLY A 181 -12.42 -11.85 -5.52
N GLY A 182 -12.56 -12.18 -6.80
CA GLY A 182 -13.62 -11.70 -7.68
C GLY A 182 -14.30 -12.90 -8.30
N ASP A 183 -15.18 -13.56 -7.54
CA ASP A 183 -16.16 -14.51 -8.08
C ASP A 183 -17.45 -13.74 -8.34
N GLY A 184 -18.13 -13.82 -9.48
CA GLY A 184 -17.91 -14.57 -10.70
C GLY A 184 -19.06 -14.27 -11.66
N ASN A 185 -19.00 -14.79 -12.88
CA ASN A 185 -20.21 -15.13 -13.61
C ASN A 185 -19.94 -16.37 -14.47
N SER A 186 -20.64 -17.46 -14.15
CA SER A 186 -20.68 -18.67 -14.95
C SER A 186 -21.78 -18.53 -16.00
N SER A 187 -21.46 -18.92 -17.24
CA SER A 187 -22.47 -19.42 -18.16
C SER A 187 -21.86 -20.55 -18.97
N SER A 188 -22.26 -21.76 -18.61
CA SER A 188 -21.96 -23.02 -19.27
C SER A 188 -22.52 -23.06 -20.69
N ALA A 189 -21.73 -23.56 -21.63
CA ALA A 189 -22.23 -24.27 -22.81
C ALA A 189 -21.27 -25.41 -23.16
N SER A 190 -21.85 -26.60 -23.23
CA SER A 190 -21.30 -27.91 -23.53
C SER A 190 -20.82 -28.08 -24.97
N SER A 191 -19.77 -28.87 -25.19
CA SER A 191 -19.80 -29.98 -26.15
C SER A 191 -18.60 -30.92 -26.00
N THR A 192 -18.93 -32.20 -25.85
CA THR A 192 -18.12 -33.41 -25.87
C THR A 192 -17.48 -33.68 -27.24
N SER A 193 -16.25 -34.20 -27.26
CA SER A 193 -15.61 -34.99 -28.35
C SER A 193 -14.39 -35.71 -27.73
N SER A 194 -14.44 -37.03 -27.50
CA SER A 194 -13.86 -38.11 -28.34
C SER A 194 -12.37 -37.90 -28.63
N GLU A 195 -11.46 -38.74 -28.13
CA GLU A 195 -10.84 -39.92 -28.79
C GLU A 195 -9.46 -40.08 -28.07
N SER A 196 -8.81 -41.23 -27.88
CA SER A 196 -8.89 -42.62 -28.35
C SER A 196 -8.38 -43.56 -27.26
#